data_AF-A0A944YJW3-F1
#
_entry.id   AF-A0A944YJW3-F1
#
_cell.length_a   1.000
_cell.length_b   1.000
_cell.length_c   1.000
_cell.angle_alpha   90.00
_cell.angle_beta   90.00
_cell.angle_gamma   90.00
#
_symmetry.space_group_name_H-M   'P 1'
#
loop_
_entity.id
_entity.type
_entity.pdbx_description
1 polymer ?
#
loop_
_entity_poly.entity_id
_entity_poly.type
_entity_poly.pdbx_seq_one_letter_code
_entity_poly.pdbx_strand_id
1 'polypeptide(L)'
;MNKFFYNVSVAIPLRQTFTYHSKQKIIPGTRVAVKFGSRSKLGIVTEEIKITTIETKAIHQVLDNEPIFSEVELKILAWASDYYHHPIGEVLGSFLPTNLRNIKTVMDDMDSVAKVDIENNPFQKNLTSQQTEAVKTLAELRGFAPTLLYGVTGSGKTEVYIRCIQEQLLQQKSVLLLAPEIALTPQLE
;
A
#
# COMPACT_ATOMS: atom_id res chain seq x y z
N MET A 1 -20.56 8.18 -27.93
CA MET A 1 -19.34 8.15 -27.09
C MET A 1 -19.28 6.81 -26.39
N ASN A 2 -18.18 6.06 -26.54
CA ASN A 2 -18.04 4.76 -25.89
C ASN A 2 -18.04 4.94 -24.37
N LYS A 3 -18.78 4.08 -23.67
CA LYS A 3 -18.76 3.99 -22.20
C LYS A 3 -17.74 2.93 -21.82
N PHE A 4 -16.93 3.23 -20.81
CA PHE A 4 -16.13 2.23 -20.09
C PHE A 4 -16.88 1.85 -18.82
N PHE A 5 -16.80 0.59 -18.39
CA PHE A 5 -17.50 0.09 -17.22
C PHE A 5 -16.51 -0.38 -16.17
N TYR A 6 -16.84 -0.14 -14.90
CA TYR A 6 -15.95 -0.41 -13.79
C TYR A 6 -16.72 -0.97 -12.60
N ASN A 7 -16.10 -1.93 -11.91
CA ASN A 7 -16.53 -2.26 -10.56
C ASN A 7 -15.82 -1.32 -9.58
N VAL A 8 -16.60 -0.74 -8.68
CA VAL A 8 -16.17 0.26 -7.71
C VAL A 8 -16.54 -0.24 -6.33
N SER A 9 -15.54 -0.34 -5.45
CA SER A 9 -15.78 -0.60 -4.03
C SER A 9 -16.21 0.69 -3.33
N VAL A 10 -17.09 0.56 -2.34
CA VAL A 10 -17.55 1.70 -1.52
C VAL A 10 -17.45 1.25 -0.06
N ALA A 11 -16.87 2.08 0.80
CA ALA A 11 -16.70 1.77 2.24
C ALA A 11 -18.04 1.71 2.98
N ILE A 12 -18.70 0.57 2.88
CA ILE A 12 -19.96 0.19 3.53
C ILE A 12 -19.91 -1.31 3.87
N PRO A 13 -20.75 -1.78 4.81
CA PRO A 13 -20.74 -3.17 5.26
C PRO A 13 -21.45 -4.11 4.27
N LEU A 14 -21.14 -4.00 2.97
CA LEU A 14 -21.62 -4.87 1.91
C LEU A 14 -20.43 -5.54 1.22
N ARG A 15 -20.46 -6.87 1.15
CA ARG A 15 -19.40 -7.72 0.59
C ARG A 15 -19.48 -7.81 -0.93
N GLN A 16 -19.59 -6.67 -1.58
CA GLN A 16 -19.67 -6.58 -3.04
C GLN A 16 -19.15 -5.24 -3.53
N THR A 17 -18.80 -5.20 -4.81
CA THR A 17 -18.55 -3.97 -5.55
C THR A 17 -19.82 -3.55 -6.30
N PHE A 18 -19.81 -2.34 -6.85
CA PHE A 18 -20.94 -1.79 -7.60
C PHE A 18 -20.46 -1.32 -8.97
N THR A 19 -21.23 -1.65 -10.01
CA THR A 19 -20.85 -1.31 -11.38
C THR A 19 -21.29 0.11 -11.75
N TYR A 20 -20.34 0.90 -12.25
CA TYR A 20 -20.57 2.24 -12.80
C TYR A 20 -19.98 2.35 -14.20
N HIS A 21 -20.31 3.44 -14.89
CA HIS A 21 -19.69 3.77 -16.18
C HIS A 21 -18.98 5.13 -16.17
N SER A 22 -17.99 5.28 -17.05
CA SER A 22 -17.30 6.54 -17.30
C SER A 22 -17.16 6.80 -18.80
N LYS A 23 -17.03 8.08 -19.18
CA LYS A 23 -16.69 8.50 -20.55
C LYS A 23 -15.19 8.46 -20.81
N GLN A 24 -14.36 8.45 -19.76
CA GLN A 24 -12.91 8.37 -19.83
C GLN A 24 -12.42 7.04 -19.26
N LYS A 25 -11.23 6.62 -19.69
CA LYS A 25 -10.56 5.47 -19.07
C LYS A 25 -10.10 5.84 -17.66
N ILE A 26 -10.23 4.89 -16.74
CA ILE A 26 -9.82 5.04 -15.34
C ILE A 26 -9.01 3.79 -15.01
N ILE A 27 -7.84 4.00 -14.41
CA ILE A 27 -6.96 2.89 -14.01
C ILE A 27 -7.50 2.30 -12.71
N PRO A 28 -7.60 0.97 -12.56
CA PRO A 28 -7.90 0.35 -11.28
C PRO A 28 -6.96 0.83 -10.17
N GLY A 29 -7.52 1.05 -8.99
CA GLY A 29 -6.84 1.64 -7.84
C GLY A 29 -7.09 3.13 -7.67
N THR A 30 -7.63 3.82 -8.69
CA THR A 30 -7.97 5.24 -8.61
C THR A 30 -9.20 5.51 -7.74
N ARG A 31 -9.18 6.59 -6.94
CA ARG A 31 -10.35 7.04 -6.19
C ARG A 31 -11.33 7.78 -7.10
N VAL A 32 -12.61 7.56 -6.86
CA VAL A 32 -13.71 8.17 -7.59
C VAL A 32 -14.80 8.63 -6.63
N ALA A 33 -15.50 9.71 -6.97
CA ALA A 33 -16.76 10.04 -6.34
C ALA A 33 -17.91 9.39 -7.10
N VAL A 34 -18.77 8.65 -6.40
CA VAL A 34 -19.93 7.98 -6.98
C VAL A 34 -21.21 8.31 -6.21
N LYS A 35 -22.35 8.33 -6.90
CA LYS A 35 -23.67 8.48 -6.27
C LYS A 35 -24.14 7.13 -5.73
N PHE A 36 -24.21 7.01 -4.40
CA PHE A 36 -24.72 5.83 -3.71
C PHE A 36 -26.00 6.20 -2.93
N GLY A 37 -27.15 5.76 -3.43
CA GLY A 37 -28.45 6.30 -3.01
C GLY A 37 -28.55 7.79 -3.33
N SER A 38 -28.91 8.61 -2.35
CA SER A 38 -28.96 10.08 -2.46
C SER A 38 -27.62 10.77 -2.19
N ARG A 39 -26.64 10.05 -1.62
CA ARG A 39 -25.37 10.63 -1.16
C ARG A 39 -24.25 10.44 -2.20
N SER A 40 -23.29 11.36 -2.19
CA SER A 40 -22.00 11.15 -2.87
C SER A 40 -21.07 10.42 -1.90
N LYS A 41 -20.41 9.35 -2.35
CA LYS A 41 -19.44 8.59 -1.56
C LYS A 41 -18.14 8.44 -2.32
N LEU A 42 -17.06 8.31 -1.55
CA LEU A 42 -15.79 7.83 -2.06
C LEU A 42 -15.95 6.37 -2.49
N GLY A 43 -15.45 6.05 -3.66
CA GLY A 43 -15.23 4.69 -4.10
C GLY A 43 -13.84 4.51 -4.69
N ILE A 44 -13.41 3.26 -4.80
CA ILE A 44 -12.14 2.88 -5.42
C ILE A 44 -12.45 1.96 -6.58
N VAL A 45 -11.94 2.28 -7.77
CA VAL A 45 -12.09 1.41 -8.93
C VAL A 45 -11.29 0.13 -8.68
N THR A 46 -11.94 -1.03 -8.67
CA THR A 46 -11.26 -2.31 -8.42
C THR A 46 -10.87 -3.01 -9.71
N GLU A 47 -11.67 -2.85 -10.77
CA GLU A 47 -11.41 -3.46 -12.08
C GLU A 47 -12.20 -2.74 -13.18
N GLU A 48 -11.69 -2.80 -14.42
CA GLU A 48 -12.41 -2.47 -15.65
C GLU A 48 -13.14 -3.73 -16.15
N ILE A 49 -14.42 -3.61 -16.49
CA ILE A 49 -15.21 -4.70 -17.07
C ILE A 49 -15.61 -4.36 -18.51
N LYS A 50 -15.62 -5.38 -19.38
CA LYS A 50 -15.86 -5.18 -20.82
C LYS A 50 -17.32 -4.88 -21.15
N ILE A 51 -18.24 -5.59 -20.50
CA ILE A 51 -19.68 -5.56 -20.78
C ILE A 51 -20.41 -5.67 -19.44
N THR A 52 -21.57 -5.02 -19.36
CA THR A 52 -22.52 -5.21 -18.26
C THR A 52 -23.93 -5.30 -18.81
N THR A 53 -24.78 -6.09 -18.16
CA THR A 53 -26.20 -6.26 -18.50
C THR A 53 -27.13 -5.41 -17.64
N ILE A 54 -26.60 -4.75 -16.60
CA ILE A 54 -27.38 -3.93 -15.68
C ILE A 54 -27.33 -2.46 -16.09
N GLU A 55 -28.37 -1.72 -15.70
CA GLU A 55 -28.34 -0.26 -15.81
C GLU A 55 -27.31 0.30 -14.83
N THR A 56 -26.42 1.17 -15.32
CA THR A 56 -25.33 1.73 -14.52
C THR A 56 -25.46 3.24 -14.39
N LYS A 57 -25.05 3.76 -13.22
CA LYS A 57 -24.88 5.20 -13.02
C LYS A 57 -23.50 5.63 -13.49
N ALA A 58 -23.38 6.90 -13.86
CA ALA A 58 -22.08 7.49 -14.20
C ALA A 58 -21.23 7.67 -12.94
N ILE A 59 -19.92 7.48 -13.07
CA ILE A 59 -18.93 7.98 -12.10
C ILE A 59 -19.02 9.52 -12.12
N HIS A 60 -19.20 10.13 -10.95
CA HIS A 60 -19.46 11.56 -10.84
C HIS A 60 -18.19 12.39 -11.05
N GLN A 61 -17.08 11.93 -10.46
CA GLN A 61 -15.78 12.58 -10.54
C GLN A 61 -14.66 11.55 -10.36
N VAL A 62 -13.57 11.69 -11.10
CA VAL A 62 -12.30 11.00 -10.83
C VAL A 62 -11.46 11.92 -9.97
N LEU A 63 -10.93 11.41 -8.85
CA LEU A 63 -10.32 12.25 -7.81
C LEU A 63 -8.80 12.33 -7.90
N ASP A 64 -8.17 11.35 -8.55
CA ASP A 64 -6.71 11.25 -8.68
C ASP A 64 -6.30 11.09 -10.15
N ASN A 65 -5.12 11.63 -10.48
CA ASN A 65 -4.50 11.43 -11.79
C ASN A 65 -3.86 10.04 -11.94
N GLU A 66 -3.36 9.49 -10.82
CA GLU A 66 -2.72 8.18 -10.73
C GLU A 66 -3.46 7.28 -9.74
N PRO A 67 -3.41 5.95 -9.89
CA PRO A 67 -4.02 5.05 -8.92
C PRO A 67 -3.26 5.09 -7.58
N ILE A 68 -4.01 5.22 -6.50
CA ILE A 68 -3.44 5.20 -5.13
C ILE A 68 -3.12 3.79 -4.64
N PHE A 69 -3.69 2.79 -5.29
CA PHE A 69 -3.41 1.37 -5.06
C PHE A 69 -2.89 0.77 -6.36
N SER A 70 -1.74 0.14 -6.30
CA SER A 70 -1.23 -0.70 -7.36
C SER A 70 -2.10 -1.94 -7.58
N GLU A 71 -1.95 -2.58 -8.73
CA GLU A 71 -2.62 -3.85 -9.03
C GLU A 71 -2.28 -4.94 -8.00
N VAL A 72 -1.04 -4.95 -7.50
CA VAL A 72 -0.60 -5.92 -6.49
C VAL A 72 -1.29 -5.67 -5.16
N GLU A 73 -1.42 -4.42 -4.73
CA GLU A 73 -2.14 -4.06 -3.50
C GLU A 73 -3.62 -4.41 -3.62
N LEU A 74 -4.28 -4.12 -4.75
CA LEU A 74 -5.67 -4.52 -4.97
C LEU A 74 -5.86 -6.04 -4.83
N LYS A 75 -4.94 -6.85 -5.37
CA LYS A 75 -4.97 -8.31 -5.24
C LYS A 75 -4.78 -8.78 -3.80
N ILE A 76 -3.81 -8.21 -3.07
CA ILE A 76 -3.54 -8.54 -1.66
C ILE A 76 -4.75 -8.16 -0.79
N LEU A 77 -5.34 -6.99 -1.02
CA LEU A 77 -6.48 -6.49 -0.25
C LEU A 77 -7.78 -7.24 -0.59
N ALA A 78 -7.96 -7.67 -1.84
CA ALA A 78 -9.03 -8.59 -2.22
C ALA A 78 -8.88 -9.94 -1.51
N TRP A 79 -7.67 -10.53 -1.55
CA TRP A 79 -7.38 -11.75 -0.80
C TRP A 79 -7.65 -11.60 0.69
N ALA A 80 -7.22 -10.49 1.31
CA ALA A 80 -7.46 -10.24 2.73
C ALA A 80 -8.95 -10.09 3.04
N SER A 81 -9.71 -9.40 2.18
CA SER A 81 -11.16 -9.27 2.28
C SER A 81 -11.87 -10.62 2.23
N ASP A 82 -11.47 -11.49 1.31
CA ASP A 82 -12.04 -12.83 1.15
C ASP A 82 -11.65 -13.73 2.34
N TYR A 83 -10.36 -13.80 2.66
CA TYR A 83 -9.82 -14.67 3.70
C TYR A 83 -10.38 -14.34 5.09
N TYR A 84 -10.33 -13.06 5.47
CA TYR A 84 -10.85 -12.60 6.76
C TYR A 84 -12.35 -12.34 6.75
N HIS A 85 -13.01 -12.59 5.62
CA HIS A 85 -14.43 -12.34 5.47
C HIS A 85 -14.78 -10.92 5.94
N HIS A 86 -14.16 -9.89 5.37
CA HIS A 86 -14.48 -8.50 5.66
C HIS A 86 -14.94 -7.78 4.39
N PRO A 87 -15.96 -6.90 4.40
CA PRO A 87 -16.39 -6.15 3.23
C PRO A 87 -15.25 -5.43 2.50
N ILE A 88 -15.05 -5.71 1.20
CA ILE A 88 -13.93 -5.19 0.39
C ILE A 88 -13.82 -3.67 0.41
N GLY A 89 -14.95 -2.96 0.42
CA GLY A 89 -14.95 -1.49 0.48
C GLY A 89 -14.44 -0.95 1.81
N GLU A 90 -14.69 -1.63 2.93
CA GLU A 90 -14.15 -1.24 4.24
C GLU A 90 -12.69 -1.65 4.39
N VAL A 91 -12.28 -2.78 3.80
CA VAL A 91 -10.87 -3.16 3.72
C VAL A 91 -10.08 -2.11 2.94
N LEU A 92 -10.45 -1.82 1.70
CA LEU A 92 -9.77 -0.78 0.91
C LEU A 92 -9.82 0.60 1.58
N GLY A 93 -10.95 0.94 2.21
CA GLY A 93 -11.11 2.19 2.94
C GLY A 93 -10.22 2.31 4.20
N SER A 94 -9.88 1.21 4.86
CA SER A 94 -9.05 1.23 6.06
C SER A 94 -7.57 1.48 5.74
N PHE A 95 -7.11 1.05 4.57
CA PHE A 95 -5.75 1.30 4.05
C PHE A 95 -5.55 2.72 3.53
N LEU A 96 -6.60 3.54 3.48
CA LEU A 96 -6.50 4.96 3.16
C LEU A 96 -6.15 5.81 4.40
N PRO A 97 -5.22 6.78 4.29
CA PRO A 97 -5.08 7.87 5.23
C PRO A 97 -6.40 8.63 5.42
N THR A 98 -6.68 9.12 6.63
CA THR A 98 -7.95 9.77 6.99
C THR A 98 -8.36 10.88 6.01
N ASN A 99 -7.42 11.71 5.57
CA ASN A 99 -7.70 12.80 4.62
C ASN A 99 -8.09 12.25 3.23
N LEU A 100 -7.46 11.17 2.77
CA LEU A 100 -7.78 10.56 1.48
C LEU A 100 -9.11 9.80 1.48
N ARG A 101 -9.76 9.62 2.64
CA ARG A 101 -11.14 9.11 2.74
C ARG A 101 -12.19 10.16 2.37
N ASN A 102 -11.80 11.43 2.22
CA ASN A 102 -12.68 12.53 1.85
C ASN A 102 -12.64 12.80 0.34
N ILE A 103 -13.81 12.84 -0.30
CA ILE A 103 -13.95 13.13 -1.74
C ILE A 103 -13.49 14.55 -2.14
N LYS A 104 -13.34 15.46 -1.18
CA LYS A 104 -12.85 16.82 -1.42
C LYS A 104 -11.33 16.91 -1.50
N THR A 105 -10.62 15.88 -1.05
CA THR A 105 -9.15 15.88 -1.01
C THR A 105 -8.60 15.38 -2.34
N VAL A 106 -7.99 16.28 -3.08
CA VAL A 106 -7.17 15.98 -4.26
C VAL A 106 -5.73 15.83 -3.78
N MET A 107 -5.02 14.83 -4.29
CA MET A 107 -3.57 14.77 -4.10
C MET A 107 -2.94 15.79 -5.05
N ASP A 108 -2.29 16.80 -4.50
CA ASP A 108 -1.37 17.63 -5.28
C ASP A 108 -0.17 16.77 -5.70
N ASP A 109 0.46 17.10 -6.83
CA ASP A 109 1.70 16.46 -7.26
C ASP A 109 2.71 16.57 -6.11
N MET A 110 3.02 15.43 -5.47
CA MET A 110 3.92 15.40 -4.32
C MET A 110 5.28 15.96 -4.74
N ASP A 111 5.71 17.03 -4.07
CA ASP A 111 7.09 17.47 -4.07
C ASP A 111 8.02 16.29 -3.74
N SER A 112 9.15 16.25 -4.44
CA SER A 112 10.14 15.17 -4.49
C SER A 112 10.25 14.33 -3.21
N VAL A 113 10.24 13.00 -3.37
CA VAL A 113 10.62 12.03 -2.32
C VAL A 113 11.87 12.55 -1.60
N ALA A 114 11.77 12.74 -0.28
CA ALA A 114 12.88 13.25 0.53
C ALA A 114 14.12 12.39 0.27
N LYS A 115 15.13 12.99 -0.37
CA LYS A 115 16.42 12.33 -0.57
C LYS A 115 17.17 12.35 0.76
N VAL A 116 17.19 11.21 1.43
CA VAL A 116 18.02 11.03 2.63
C VAL A 116 19.46 10.80 2.17
N ASP A 117 20.37 11.58 2.73
CA ASP A 117 21.81 11.42 2.49
C ASP A 117 22.36 10.29 3.36
N ILE A 118 22.34 9.08 2.81
CA ILE A 118 22.73 7.85 3.50
C ILE A 118 24.23 7.63 3.42
N GLU A 119 24.88 8.16 2.38
CA GLU A 119 26.33 8.07 2.21
C GLU A 119 27.06 8.80 3.35
N ASN A 120 26.53 9.93 3.80
CA ASN A 120 27.11 10.73 4.89
C ASN A 120 26.70 10.30 6.31
N ASN A 121 25.86 9.27 6.46
CA ASN A 121 25.48 8.73 7.77
C ASN A 121 25.59 7.19 7.81
N PRO A 122 26.82 6.63 7.71
CA PRO A 122 27.01 5.20 7.69
C PRO A 122 26.81 4.58 9.07
N PHE A 123 26.29 3.35 9.10
CA PHE A 123 26.27 2.57 10.34
C PHE A 123 27.70 2.25 10.81
N GLN A 124 28.06 2.73 12.01
CA GLN A 124 29.44 2.71 12.49
C GLN A 124 29.82 1.50 13.35
N LYS A 125 28.86 0.66 13.80
CA LYS A 125 29.22 -0.47 14.68
C LYS A 125 29.83 -1.62 13.86
N ASN A 126 30.87 -2.23 14.43
CA ASN A 126 31.46 -3.46 13.91
C ASN A 126 30.56 -4.66 14.20
N LEU A 127 30.30 -5.47 13.18
CA LEU A 127 29.54 -6.71 13.32
C LEU A 127 30.40 -7.82 13.90
N THR A 128 29.79 -8.72 14.67
CA THR A 128 30.43 -9.98 15.07
C THR A 128 30.57 -10.92 13.88
N SER A 129 31.32 -12.02 14.03
CA SER A 129 31.45 -13.04 12.98
C SER A 129 30.09 -13.63 12.58
N GLN A 130 29.24 -13.97 13.56
CA GLN A 130 27.91 -14.51 13.31
C GLN A 130 26.99 -13.50 12.61
N GLN A 131 27.04 -12.22 13.01
CA GLN A 131 26.25 -11.17 12.36
C GLN A 131 26.73 -10.91 10.92
N THR A 132 28.04 -10.95 10.68
CA THR A 132 28.63 -10.81 9.33
C THR A 132 28.20 -11.95 8.41
N GLU A 133 28.23 -13.19 8.92
CA GLU A 133 27.76 -14.37 8.19
C GLU A 133 26.25 -14.27 7.87
N ALA A 134 25.44 -13.81 8.82
CA ALA A 134 24.02 -13.58 8.61
C ALA A 134 23.77 -12.53 7.51
N VAL A 135 24.44 -11.38 7.56
CA VAL A 135 24.32 -10.33 6.51
C VAL A 135 24.73 -10.87 5.15
N LYS A 136 25.86 -11.59 5.06
CA LYS A 136 26.31 -12.19 3.80
C LYS A 136 25.27 -13.15 3.23
N THR A 137 24.72 -14.03 4.07
CA THR A 137 23.70 -15.00 3.67
C THR A 137 22.45 -14.30 3.15
N LEU A 138 22.00 -13.23 3.83
CA LEU A 138 20.85 -12.44 3.41
C LEU A 138 21.09 -11.70 2.09
N ALA A 139 22.31 -11.21 1.84
CA ALA A 139 22.68 -10.51 0.60
C ALA A 139 22.71 -11.44 -0.64
N GLU A 140 22.88 -12.74 -0.44
CA GLU A 140 22.88 -13.75 -1.50
C GLU A 140 21.46 -14.15 -1.93
N LEU A 141 20.42 -13.86 -1.13
CA LEU A 141 19.03 -14.16 -1.46
C LEU A 141 18.56 -13.40 -2.71
N ARG A 142 17.65 -14.02 -3.46
CA ARG A 142 17.07 -13.48 -4.69
C ARG A 142 15.56 -13.71 -4.71
N GLY A 143 14.82 -12.74 -5.24
CA GLY A 143 13.36 -12.81 -5.30
C GLY A 143 12.70 -12.79 -3.91
N PHE A 144 11.52 -13.40 -3.81
CA PHE A 144 10.78 -13.53 -2.55
C PHE A 144 11.32 -14.71 -1.72
N ALA A 145 11.97 -14.40 -0.58
CA ALA A 145 12.60 -15.39 0.30
C ALA A 145 12.31 -15.12 1.79
N PRO A 146 11.21 -15.66 2.33
CA PRO A 146 10.91 -15.59 3.76
C PRO A 146 12.04 -16.21 4.58
N THR A 147 12.67 -15.42 5.45
CA THR A 147 13.84 -15.84 6.20
C THR A 147 13.69 -15.49 7.67
N LEU A 148 14.05 -16.43 8.55
CA LEU A 148 14.04 -16.25 10.00
C LEU A 148 15.46 -15.93 10.49
N LEU A 149 15.66 -14.73 11.03
CA LEU A 149 16.87 -14.39 11.79
C LEU A 149 16.64 -14.72 13.27
N TYR A 150 17.14 -15.86 13.72
CA TYR A 150 16.98 -16.32 15.10
C TYR A 150 18.13 -15.84 16.00
N GLY A 151 17.78 -15.40 17.21
CA GLY A 151 18.74 -15.04 18.25
C GLY A 151 18.05 -14.48 19.49
N VAL A 152 18.64 -14.67 20.68
CA VAL A 152 18.10 -14.13 21.94
C VAL A 152 18.15 -12.60 21.97
N THR A 153 17.46 -11.95 22.92
CA THR A 153 17.62 -10.51 23.15
C THR A 153 19.08 -10.18 23.47
N GLY A 154 19.61 -9.07 22.94
CA GLY A 154 21.01 -8.70 23.11
C GLY A 154 22.01 -9.38 22.16
N SER A 155 21.60 -10.38 21.37
CA SER A 155 22.46 -11.00 20.32
C SER A 155 22.78 -10.08 19.13
N GLY A 156 22.15 -8.90 19.07
CA GLY A 156 22.38 -7.89 18.04
C GLY A 156 21.70 -8.16 16.69
N LYS A 157 20.48 -8.73 16.71
CA LYS A 157 19.63 -8.86 15.51
C LYS A 157 19.34 -7.49 14.86
N THR A 158 19.15 -6.47 15.68
CA THR A 158 18.88 -5.09 15.21
C THR A 158 20.02 -4.57 14.35
N GLU A 159 21.27 -4.84 14.73
CA GLU A 159 22.45 -4.47 13.93
C GLU A 159 22.48 -5.15 12.56
N VAL A 160 22.05 -6.42 12.47
CA VAL A 160 21.88 -7.13 11.18
C VAL A 160 20.79 -6.47 10.34
N TYR A 161 19.64 -6.11 10.94
CA TYR A 161 18.55 -5.41 10.23
C TYR A 161 19.03 -4.07 9.67
N ILE A 162 19.68 -3.24 10.49
CA ILE A 162 20.16 -1.91 10.08
C ILE A 162 21.18 -2.04 8.93
N ARG A 163 22.09 -3.02 8.99
CA ARG A 163 23.05 -3.27 7.89
C ARG A 163 22.34 -3.61 6.59
N CYS A 164 21.38 -4.54 6.63
CA CYS A 164 20.60 -4.92 5.44
C CYS A 164 19.77 -3.75 4.90
N ILE A 165 19.15 -2.96 5.78
CA ILE A 165 18.39 -1.76 5.41
C ILE A 165 19.31 -0.76 4.69
N GLN A 166 20.46 -0.43 5.29
CA GLN A 166 21.42 0.51 4.71
C GLN A 166 21.85 0.10 3.30
N GLU A 167 22.15 -1.19 3.08
CA GLU A 167 22.53 -1.71 1.76
C GLU A 167 21.41 -1.55 0.71
N GLN A 168 20.14 -1.78 1.08
CA GLN A 168 19.02 -1.57 0.14
C GLN A 168 18.80 -0.09 -0.15
N LEU A 169 18.91 0.77 0.86
CA LEU A 169 18.72 2.21 0.67
C LEU A 169 19.85 2.85 -0.16
N LEU A 170 21.10 2.38 -0.02
CA LEU A 170 22.22 2.78 -0.89
C LEU A 170 22.00 2.39 -2.35
N GLN A 171 21.21 1.34 -2.61
CA GLN A 171 20.76 0.95 -3.95
C GLN A 171 19.51 1.73 -4.42
N GLN A 172 19.14 2.82 -3.72
CA GLN A 172 17.97 3.64 -4.00
C GLN A 172 16.63 2.88 -3.96
N LYS A 173 16.57 1.79 -3.18
CA LYS A 173 15.34 1.05 -2.91
C LYS A 173 14.68 1.55 -1.63
N SER A 174 13.39 1.22 -1.46
CA SER A 174 12.67 1.45 -0.22
C SER A 174 12.71 0.20 0.68
N VAL A 175 12.57 0.40 1.99
CA VAL A 175 12.48 -0.68 2.98
C VAL A 175 11.34 -0.40 3.94
N LEU A 176 10.55 -1.43 4.25
CA LEU A 176 9.51 -1.40 5.28
C LEU A 176 9.99 -2.18 6.51
N LEU A 177 10.23 -1.48 7.61
CA LEU A 177 10.51 -2.08 8.91
C LEU A 177 9.23 -2.03 9.77
N LEU A 178 8.69 -3.20 10.11
CA LEU A 178 7.55 -3.31 11.02
C LEU A 178 8.06 -3.66 12.42
N ALA A 179 7.60 -2.91 13.42
CA ALA A 179 7.90 -3.14 14.82
C ALA A 179 6.59 -3.20 15.63
N PRO A 180 6.57 -3.91 16.77
CA PRO A 180 5.45 -3.82 17.71
C PRO A 180 5.23 -2.37 18.16
N GLU A 181 3.98 -1.99 18.44
CA GLU A 181 3.63 -0.63 18.86
C GLU A 181 4.45 -0.14 20.05
N ILE A 182 4.67 -0.99 21.05
CA ILE A 182 5.47 -0.70 22.25
C ILE A 182 6.94 -0.41 21.96
N ALA A 183 7.45 -0.79 20.79
CA ALA A 183 8.83 -0.53 20.39
C ALA A 183 9.00 0.85 19.72
N LEU A 184 7.89 1.52 19.38
CA LEU A 184 7.89 2.83 18.73
C LEU A 184 7.80 4.00 19.72
N THR A 185 7.58 3.74 21.01
CA THR A 185 7.74 4.77 22.04
C THR A 185 9.21 5.17 22.15
N PRO A 186 9.55 6.47 22.05
CA PRO A 186 10.92 6.92 22.20
C PRO A 186 11.48 6.41 23.52
N GLN A 187 12.62 5.72 23.48
CA GLN A 187 13.39 5.46 24.68
C GLN A 187 13.89 6.83 25.15
N LEU A 188 13.24 7.36 26.19
CA LEU A 188 13.72 8.53 26.93
C LEU A 188 15.02 8.08 27.62
N GLU A 189 16.14 8.27 26.95
CA GLU A 189 17.47 8.33 27.58
C GLU A 189 17.88 9.80 27.72
#